data_AF-Q26FX0-F1
#
_entry.id   AF-Q26FX0-F1
#
_cell.length_a   1.000
_cell.length_b   1.000
_cell.length_c   1.000
_cell.angle_alpha   90.00
_cell.angle_beta   90.00
_cell.angle_gamma   90.00
#
_symmetry.space_group_name_H-M   'P 1'
#
loop_
_entity.id
_entity.type
_entity.pdbx_description
1 polymer ?
#
loop_
_entity_poly.entity_id
_entity_poly.type
_entity_poly.pdbx_seq_one_letter_code
_entity_poly.pdbx_strand_id
1 'polypeptide(L)'
;MSNTFGLLLIVVLFNLVSCKRNDKFRLSQFSDSITKDTIYESNKAFKSNDSLISNSKISIPDSLLIKHYLAAARWSNKRKDFDNTSLYYQKTLEIAISNSTIKEDRLVLEIFNFYRQYRRSGDLKALVYQLDKKKDTTLSYKAFVLNVKESQELIDKNFEASLSLNKERVRLLTQLDAQEHINDALINRVQYYYYYLNDKTESYKLLDSLLLHKKKFTKKMVSDLYSNYGVFMFYDGNYNRSLELYIDALHFARSDSLNPLQEEVIATSVANIVEVQIKLGNYNEAKKYFKEFYSLDQTKLNNDIKASVLKYQLRYTYRTKKSLIDLEQALDSLIAFHIDDYKSKSELELEALKSSTEKTILLTEQNKQFEVEQLKTQAGWIITVAIFLLVAVLLYILYLKRNNNLRLNALLMQQRLLRSQLNPHFTFNTLYSIQNLIISDHSKASKYLQKFTRLLRGVLENSLQDYVQLENEILALEEYLLLQQLRFPDKFDYNIKFVGIDIEDLVYIPPMLIQPFVENSLEHGFKDLSYQGFVEITLSLNLKKGEHKIQYIDCEIVDNGLGFQEDYNNNKRSTSFQLINDFIKKSTGKAIQINSKKYETIVSFTIPVKQ
;
A
#
# COMPACT_ATOMS: atom_id res chain seq x y z
N MET A 1 22.53 -29.61 5.55
CA MET A 1 21.92 -28.35 6.01
C MET A 1 23.00 -27.48 6.63
N SER A 2 23.64 -26.63 5.84
CA SER A 2 24.35 -25.40 6.24
C SER A 2 25.08 -24.91 4.99
N ASN A 3 24.67 -23.75 4.46
CA ASN A 3 25.44 -22.85 3.56
C ASN A 3 24.54 -21.90 2.75
N THR A 4 23.22 -21.97 2.88
CA THR A 4 22.30 -21.01 2.22
C THR A 4 21.89 -19.83 3.10
N PHE A 5 22.25 -19.80 4.38
CA PHE A 5 21.92 -18.68 5.30
C PHE A 5 23.00 -17.59 5.39
N GLY A 6 24.23 -17.84 4.90
CA GLY A 6 25.35 -16.91 5.01
C GLY A 6 25.38 -15.80 3.94
N LEU A 7 24.80 -16.03 2.76
CA LEU A 7 24.86 -15.06 1.65
C LEU A 7 23.76 -13.98 1.70
N LEU A 8 22.64 -14.23 2.40
CA LEU A 8 21.57 -13.23 2.55
C LEU A 8 21.89 -12.18 3.63
N LEU A 9 22.78 -12.49 4.59
CA LEU A 9 23.18 -11.54 5.64
C LEU A 9 24.21 -10.50 5.15
N ILE A 10 25.03 -10.84 4.15
CA ILE A 10 26.10 -9.96 3.65
C ILE A 10 25.54 -8.86 2.73
N VAL A 11 24.45 -9.12 1.99
CA VAL A 11 23.80 -8.10 1.14
C VAL A 11 22.95 -7.11 1.95
N VAL A 12 22.45 -7.53 3.12
CA VAL A 12 21.72 -6.64 4.04
C VAL A 12 22.68 -5.79 4.88
N LEU A 13 23.85 -6.30 5.24
CA LEU A 13 24.85 -5.53 5.99
C LEU A 13 25.63 -4.52 5.11
N PHE A 14 25.78 -4.75 3.80
CA PHE A 14 26.40 -3.75 2.92
C PHE A 14 25.49 -2.53 2.63
N ASN A 15 24.16 -2.69 2.69
CA ASN A 15 23.23 -1.55 2.55
C ASN A 15 23.01 -0.75 3.84
N LEU A 16 23.46 -1.27 5.00
CA LEU A 16 23.34 -0.59 6.30
C LEU A 16 24.60 0.18 6.72
N VAL A 17 25.74 -0.03 6.04
CA VAL A 17 27.01 0.65 6.37
C VAL A 17 27.29 1.91 5.52
N SER A 18 26.52 2.17 4.46
CA SER A 18 26.58 3.46 3.74
C SER A 18 25.79 4.59 4.45
N CYS A 19 25.16 4.29 5.59
CA CYS A 19 24.44 5.27 6.41
C CYS A 19 25.24 5.60 7.67
N LYS A 20 26.24 6.50 7.56
CA LYS A 20 26.62 7.48 8.59
C LYS A 20 27.85 8.29 8.20
N ARG A 21 27.62 9.55 7.81
CA ARG A 21 28.25 10.79 8.32
C ARG A 21 28.17 11.88 7.26
N ASN A 22 27.10 12.68 7.31
CA ASN A 22 27.15 14.16 7.22
C ASN A 22 25.78 14.86 7.22
N ASP A 23 24.76 14.34 7.92
CA ASP A 23 23.46 15.02 8.02
C ASP A 23 23.39 16.17 9.04
N LYS A 24 24.49 16.50 9.72
CA LYS A 24 24.55 17.70 10.57
C LYS A 24 24.96 18.98 9.82
N PHE A 25 25.38 18.89 8.55
CA PHE A 25 25.86 20.05 7.80
C PHE A 25 24.86 20.66 6.80
N ARG A 26 23.63 20.13 6.69
CA ARG A 26 22.58 20.66 5.78
C ARG A 26 21.49 21.48 6.46
N LEU A 27 21.38 21.44 7.79
CA LEU A 27 20.39 22.25 8.53
C LEU A 27 20.84 23.71 8.74
N SER A 28 22.15 24.00 8.79
CA SER A 28 22.65 25.38 8.84
C SER A 28 22.61 26.09 7.48
N GLN A 29 22.63 25.34 6.37
CA GLN A 29 22.40 25.89 5.03
C GLN A 29 20.92 26.21 4.75
N PHE A 30 20.01 25.81 5.64
CA PHE A 30 18.58 26.10 5.54
C PHE A 30 18.25 27.58 5.84
N SER A 31 19.14 28.32 6.53
CA SER A 31 18.95 29.75 6.83
C SER A 31 19.80 30.70 5.98
N ASP A 32 20.98 30.29 5.54
CA ASP A 32 22.00 31.26 5.11
C ASP A 32 22.11 31.46 3.58
N SER A 33 21.50 30.60 2.75
CA SER A 33 21.58 30.72 1.28
C SER A 33 20.48 31.57 0.65
N ILE A 34 19.50 32.05 1.42
CA ILE A 34 18.33 32.79 0.90
C ILE A 34 18.63 34.29 0.65
N THR A 35 19.81 34.78 1.05
CA THR A 35 20.10 36.23 1.06
C THR A 35 21.16 36.72 0.06
N LYS A 36 21.65 35.92 -0.88
CA LYS A 36 22.59 36.41 -1.90
C LYS A 36 22.20 36.05 -3.33
N ASP A 37 21.73 37.08 -4.02
CA ASP A 37 21.84 37.36 -5.46
C ASP A 37 21.92 36.17 -6.42
N THR A 38 20.76 35.78 -6.95
CA THR A 38 20.48 35.73 -8.40
C THR A 38 19.03 35.30 -8.62
N ILE A 39 18.37 36.00 -9.55
CA ILE A 39 16.95 35.90 -9.87
C ILE A 39 16.58 34.50 -10.43
N TYR A 40 17.53 33.72 -10.94
CA TYR A 40 17.29 32.40 -11.54
C TYR A 40 17.52 31.23 -10.57
N GLU A 41 18.50 31.32 -9.67
CA GLU A 41 18.86 30.20 -8.77
C GLU A 41 17.84 29.95 -7.66
N SER A 42 17.12 30.98 -7.23
CA SER A 42 16.14 30.89 -6.13
C SER A 42 14.88 30.09 -6.52
N ASN A 43 14.41 30.19 -7.77
CA ASN A 43 13.28 29.39 -8.26
C ASN A 43 13.63 27.89 -8.35
N LYS A 44 14.87 27.61 -8.79
CA LYS A 44 15.45 26.26 -8.81
C LYS A 44 15.62 25.73 -7.38
N ALA A 45 16.01 26.59 -6.42
CA ALA A 45 16.12 26.24 -5.02
C ALA A 45 14.77 25.86 -4.40
N PHE A 46 13.68 26.62 -4.65
CA PHE A 46 12.35 26.26 -4.15
C PHE A 46 11.81 24.96 -4.78
N LYS A 47 11.97 24.77 -6.10
CA LYS A 47 11.58 23.52 -6.78
C LYS A 47 12.41 22.31 -6.32
N SER A 48 13.73 22.50 -6.13
CA SER A 48 14.62 21.48 -5.58
C SER A 48 14.30 21.17 -4.12
N ASN A 49 13.85 22.16 -3.34
CA ASN A 49 13.40 21.94 -1.98
C ASN A 49 12.07 21.18 -1.95
N ASP A 50 11.12 21.49 -2.85
CA ASP A 50 9.87 20.73 -2.96
C ASP A 50 10.10 19.26 -3.34
N SER A 51 11.06 18.98 -4.24
CA SER A 51 11.44 17.60 -4.57
C SER A 51 12.16 16.90 -3.42
N LEU A 52 12.97 17.61 -2.63
CA LEU A 52 13.60 17.07 -1.42
C LEU A 52 12.58 16.83 -0.31
N ILE A 53 11.60 17.71 -0.12
CA ILE A 53 10.50 17.57 0.83
C ILE A 53 9.68 16.32 0.50
N SER A 54 9.24 16.19 -0.76
CA SER A 54 8.45 15.04 -1.22
C SER A 54 9.20 13.70 -1.17
N ASN A 55 10.53 13.72 -1.35
CA ASN A 55 11.37 12.52 -1.27
C ASN A 55 11.96 12.25 0.12
N SER A 56 11.71 13.10 1.12
CA SER A 56 12.27 12.92 2.45
C SER A 56 11.56 11.81 3.23
N LYS A 57 12.32 10.85 3.77
CA LYS A 57 11.81 9.83 4.72
C LYS A 57 11.58 10.39 6.13
N ILE A 58 11.87 11.67 6.35
CA ILE A 58 11.81 12.34 7.64
C ILE A 58 10.53 13.17 7.66
N SER A 59 9.68 12.97 8.66
CA SER A 59 8.49 13.81 8.86
C SER A 59 8.91 15.25 9.13
N ILE A 60 8.68 16.14 8.16
CA ILE A 60 8.93 17.57 8.33
C ILE A 60 7.75 18.17 9.12
N PRO A 61 8.00 18.94 10.19
CA PRO A 61 6.93 19.61 10.91
C PRO A 61 6.10 20.54 10.01
N ASP A 62 4.77 20.49 10.14
CA ASP A 62 3.82 21.33 9.39
C ASP A 62 4.14 22.83 9.48
N SER A 63 4.63 23.29 10.64
CA SER A 63 5.02 24.69 10.85
C SER A 63 6.21 25.14 9.98
N LEU A 64 7.12 24.22 9.63
CA LEU A 64 8.24 24.48 8.74
C LEU A 64 7.79 24.43 7.27
N LEU A 65 6.90 23.49 6.92
CA LEU A 65 6.30 23.41 5.59
C LEU A 65 5.51 24.68 5.25
N ILE A 66 4.70 25.18 6.18
CA ILE A 66 3.95 26.43 6.02
C ILE A 66 4.89 27.61 5.81
N LYS A 67 5.97 27.72 6.59
CA LYS A 67 6.96 28.80 6.42
C LYS A 67 7.63 28.74 5.04
N HIS A 68 7.99 27.55 4.59
CA HIS A 68 8.59 27.33 3.27
C HIS A 68 7.63 27.74 2.15
N TYR A 69 6.40 27.24 2.16
CA TYR A 69 5.42 27.55 1.11
C TYR A 69 4.98 29.02 1.13
N LEU A 70 4.83 29.65 2.29
CA LEU A 70 4.60 31.09 2.38
C LEU A 70 5.76 31.90 1.79
N ALA A 71 7.01 31.52 2.08
CA ALA A 71 8.17 32.20 1.53
C ALA A 71 8.21 32.06 0.00
N ALA A 72 7.94 30.86 -0.52
CA ALA A 72 7.84 30.59 -1.95
C ALA A 72 6.71 31.39 -2.61
N ALA A 73 5.53 31.47 -1.98
CA ALA A 73 4.39 32.23 -2.47
C ALA A 73 4.68 33.73 -2.54
N ARG A 74 5.20 34.32 -1.46
CA ARG A 74 5.59 35.75 -1.39
C ARG A 74 6.70 36.08 -2.39
N TRP A 75 7.67 35.20 -2.54
CA TRP A 75 8.74 35.35 -3.53
C TRP A 75 8.20 35.31 -4.96
N SER A 76 7.32 34.35 -5.28
CA SER A 76 6.66 34.26 -6.58
C SER A 76 5.79 35.50 -6.86
N ASN A 77 5.13 36.03 -5.82
CA ASN A 77 4.29 37.23 -5.93
C ASN A 77 5.11 38.48 -6.25
N LYS A 78 6.30 38.63 -5.63
CA LYS A 78 7.24 39.71 -5.97
C LYS A 78 7.68 39.69 -7.44
N ARG A 79 7.62 38.52 -8.08
CA ARG A 79 7.93 38.34 -9.50
C ARG A 79 6.71 38.41 -10.41
N LYS A 80 5.52 38.66 -9.85
CA LYS A 80 4.24 38.63 -10.57
C LYS A 80 3.94 37.26 -11.20
N ASP A 81 4.52 36.18 -10.66
CA ASP A 81 4.23 34.80 -11.04
C ASP A 81 3.02 34.29 -10.24
N PHE A 82 1.84 34.75 -10.65
CA PHE A 82 0.61 34.58 -9.88
C PHE A 82 0.11 33.13 -9.80
N ASP A 83 0.45 32.30 -10.78
CA ASP A 83 0.10 30.88 -10.78
C ASP A 83 0.90 30.10 -9.75
N ASN A 84 2.22 30.32 -9.67
CA ASN A 84 3.03 29.71 -8.61
C ASN A 84 2.69 30.28 -7.24
N THR A 85 2.39 31.58 -7.13
CA THR A 85 1.88 32.16 -5.89
C THR A 85 0.60 31.47 -5.44
N SER A 86 -0.37 31.27 -6.34
CA SER A 86 -1.65 30.60 -6.03
C SER A 86 -1.44 29.15 -5.59
N LEU A 87 -0.57 28.41 -6.29
CA LEU A 87 -0.21 27.04 -5.95
C LEU A 87 0.40 26.94 -4.55
N TYR A 88 1.39 27.77 -4.24
CA TYR A 88 2.06 27.73 -2.94
C TYR A 88 1.14 28.19 -1.80
N TYR A 89 0.28 29.18 -2.05
CA TYR A 89 -0.75 29.55 -1.08
C TYR A 89 -1.78 28.42 -0.85
N GLN A 90 -2.19 27.69 -1.89
CA GLN A 90 -3.05 26.53 -1.74
C GLN A 90 -2.38 25.42 -0.91
N LYS A 91 -1.12 25.06 -1.21
CA LYS A 91 -0.35 24.10 -0.40
C LYS A 91 -0.24 24.53 1.06
N THR A 92 -0.04 25.83 1.29
CA THR A 92 0.01 26.40 2.64
C THR A 92 -1.33 26.22 3.36
N LEU A 93 -2.44 26.50 2.69
CA LEU A 93 -3.80 26.36 3.24
C LEU A 93 -4.15 24.91 3.56
N GLU A 94 -3.82 23.96 2.68
CA GLU A 94 -4.10 22.54 2.90
C GLU A 94 -3.45 22.04 4.20
N ILE A 95 -2.20 22.42 4.44
CA ILE A 95 -1.47 22.05 5.66
C ILE A 95 -2.05 22.80 6.86
N ALA A 96 -2.27 24.11 6.75
CA ALA A 96 -2.77 24.91 7.86
C ALA A 96 -4.16 24.46 8.33
N ILE A 97 -5.10 24.22 7.41
CA ILE A 97 -6.48 23.80 7.73
C ILE A 97 -6.51 22.38 8.31
N SER A 98 -5.59 21.50 7.91
CA SER A 98 -5.47 20.16 8.48
C SER A 98 -4.93 20.13 9.91
N ASN A 99 -4.26 21.20 10.37
CA ASN A 99 -3.59 21.23 11.68
C ASN A 99 -4.14 22.34 12.59
N SER A 100 -5.02 21.96 13.51
CA SER A 100 -5.78 22.86 14.39
C SER A 100 -4.96 23.69 15.40
N THR A 101 -3.63 23.54 15.44
CA THR A 101 -2.75 24.24 16.40
C THR A 101 -2.15 25.54 15.87
N ILE A 102 -2.32 25.82 14.58
CA ILE A 102 -1.69 26.96 13.90
C ILE A 102 -2.68 28.12 13.82
N LYS A 103 -2.28 29.31 14.28
CA LYS A 103 -3.10 30.53 14.15
C LYS A 103 -3.20 30.93 12.68
N GLU A 104 -4.33 30.62 12.07
CA GLU A 104 -4.60 30.74 10.63
C GLU A 104 -5.01 32.16 10.18
N ASP A 105 -5.64 32.97 11.04
CA ASP A 105 -6.36 34.18 10.61
C ASP A 105 -5.50 35.14 9.77
N ARG A 106 -4.25 35.38 10.18
CA ARG A 106 -3.34 36.29 9.45
C ARG A 106 -2.84 35.70 8.13
N LEU A 107 -2.70 34.38 8.09
CA LEU A 107 -2.27 33.63 6.91
C LEU A 107 -3.38 33.62 5.86
N VAL A 108 -4.60 33.26 6.27
CA VAL A 108 -5.73 33.22 5.36
C VAL A 108 -6.08 34.62 4.88
N LEU A 109 -5.94 35.65 5.72
CA LEU A 109 -6.12 37.05 5.31
C LEU A 109 -5.11 37.48 4.23
N GLU A 110 -3.84 37.09 4.34
CA GLU A 110 -2.84 37.36 3.29
C GLU A 110 -3.23 36.71 1.96
N ILE A 111 -3.63 35.44 2.00
CA ILE A 111 -4.02 34.68 0.81
C ILE A 111 -5.30 35.23 0.18
N PHE A 112 -6.30 35.53 1.01
CA PHE A 112 -7.54 36.16 0.59
C PHE A 112 -7.29 37.51 -0.10
N ASN A 113 -6.45 38.37 0.49
CA ASN A 113 -6.12 39.66 -0.09
C ASN A 113 -5.43 39.50 -1.45
N PHE A 114 -4.54 38.52 -1.61
CA PHE A 114 -3.93 38.19 -2.88
C PHE A 114 -4.98 37.76 -3.93
N TYR A 115 -5.83 36.78 -3.62
CA TYR A 115 -6.85 36.30 -4.57
C TYR A 115 -7.84 37.41 -4.96
N ARG A 116 -8.24 38.26 -4.01
CA ARG A 116 -9.11 39.41 -4.25
C ARG A 116 -8.43 40.45 -5.14
N GLN A 117 -7.19 40.83 -4.84
CA GLN A 117 -6.43 41.84 -5.59
C GLN A 117 -6.28 41.45 -7.06
N TYR A 118 -5.98 40.18 -7.33
CA TYR A 118 -5.75 39.67 -8.69
C TYR A 118 -7.00 39.02 -9.31
N ARG A 119 -8.19 39.28 -8.75
CA ARG A 119 -9.51 38.81 -9.26
C ARG A 119 -9.57 37.31 -9.58
N ARG A 120 -8.91 36.48 -8.76
CA ARG A 120 -8.86 35.03 -8.93
C ARG A 120 -10.12 34.37 -8.37
N SER A 121 -11.23 34.49 -9.10
CA SER A 121 -12.57 34.04 -8.66
C SER A 121 -12.63 32.53 -8.37
N GLY A 122 -11.98 31.71 -9.21
CA GLY A 122 -11.92 30.25 -9.02
C GLY A 122 -11.18 29.86 -7.73
N ASP A 123 -10.02 30.49 -7.47
CA ASP A 123 -9.23 30.24 -6.27
C ASP A 123 -9.92 30.76 -5.00
N LEU A 124 -10.67 31.87 -5.12
CA LEU A 124 -11.50 32.38 -4.02
C LEU A 124 -12.63 31.40 -3.66
N LYS A 125 -13.27 30.77 -4.65
CA LYS A 125 -14.28 29.70 -4.42
C LYS A 125 -13.65 28.46 -3.78
N ALA A 126 -12.47 28.06 -4.24
CA ALA A 126 -11.72 26.96 -3.64
C ALA A 126 -11.35 27.26 -2.17
N LEU A 127 -10.92 28.49 -1.88
CA LEU A 127 -10.65 28.95 -0.52
C LEU A 127 -11.90 28.89 0.36
N VAL A 128 -13.05 29.39 -0.10
CA VAL A 128 -14.33 29.31 0.63
C VAL A 128 -14.66 27.85 0.96
N TYR A 129 -14.56 26.96 -0.03
CA TYR A 129 -14.84 25.53 0.15
C TYR A 129 -13.92 24.87 1.19
N GLN A 130 -12.63 25.23 1.20
CA GLN A 130 -11.67 24.74 2.20
C GLN A 130 -11.98 25.26 3.60
N LEU A 131 -12.35 26.54 3.72
CA LEU A 131 -12.71 27.16 5.01
C LEU A 131 -14.00 26.56 5.58
N ASP A 132 -15.00 26.25 4.74
CA ASP A 132 -16.25 25.61 5.17
C ASP A 132 -16.05 24.18 5.70
N LYS A 133 -14.97 23.49 5.31
CA LYS A 133 -14.64 22.16 5.86
C LYS A 133 -14.12 22.22 7.29
N LYS A 134 -13.58 23.36 7.72
CA LYS A 134 -13.03 23.49 9.06
C LYS A 134 -14.17 23.56 10.07
N LYS A 135 -14.16 22.67 11.07
CA LYS A 135 -15.15 22.66 12.17
C LYS A 135 -14.85 23.71 13.25
N ASP A 136 -14.07 24.75 12.95
CA ASP A 136 -13.78 25.81 13.91
C ASP A 136 -15.04 26.65 14.14
N THR A 137 -15.42 26.77 15.41
CA THR A 137 -16.69 27.40 15.81
C THR A 137 -16.51 28.81 16.38
N THR A 138 -15.27 29.31 16.45
CA THR A 138 -15.01 30.65 17.00
C THR A 138 -15.73 31.73 16.18
N LEU A 139 -16.32 32.71 16.87
CA LEU A 139 -17.04 33.80 16.22
C LEU A 139 -16.12 34.60 15.28
N SER A 140 -14.85 34.77 15.64
CA SER A 140 -13.84 35.47 14.82
C SER A 140 -13.61 34.76 13.49
N TYR A 141 -13.43 33.43 13.52
CA TYR A 141 -13.27 32.63 12.32
C TYR A 141 -14.51 32.70 11.43
N LYS A 142 -15.71 32.57 12.00
CA LYS A 142 -16.97 32.70 11.25
C LYS A 142 -17.10 34.08 10.57
N ALA A 143 -16.80 35.16 11.30
CA ALA A 143 -16.83 36.52 10.73
C ALA A 143 -15.82 36.70 9.59
N PHE A 144 -14.64 36.08 9.70
CA PHE A 144 -13.63 36.05 8.64
C PHE A 144 -14.13 35.28 7.41
N VAL A 145 -14.68 34.08 7.58
CA VAL A 145 -15.23 33.28 6.45
C VAL A 145 -16.34 34.04 5.72
N LEU A 146 -17.21 34.73 6.46
CA LEU A 146 -18.26 35.56 5.85
C LEU A 146 -17.68 36.70 4.99
N ASN A 147 -16.54 37.31 5.35
CA ASN A 147 -15.88 38.33 4.51
C ASN A 147 -15.40 37.74 3.17
N VAL A 148 -14.88 36.52 3.20
CA VAL A 148 -14.41 35.83 2.00
C VAL A 148 -15.60 35.49 1.08
N LYS A 149 -16.68 34.95 1.65
CA LYS A 149 -17.93 34.66 0.93
C LYS A 149 -18.57 35.93 0.35
N GLU A 150 -18.67 36.99 1.16
CA GLU A 150 -19.16 38.31 0.76
C GLU A 150 -18.44 38.80 -0.51
N SER A 151 -17.11 38.67 -0.55
CA SER A 151 -16.27 39.10 -1.68
C SER A 151 -16.39 38.19 -2.90
N GLN A 152 -16.62 36.88 -2.71
CA GLN A 152 -16.86 35.94 -3.81
C GLN A 152 -18.20 36.21 -4.49
N GLU A 153 -19.28 36.38 -3.73
CA GLU A 153 -20.59 36.74 -4.26
C GLU A 153 -20.55 38.09 -4.99
N LEU A 154 -19.71 39.03 -4.52
CA LEU A 154 -19.52 40.32 -5.19
C LEU A 154 -18.90 40.16 -6.58
N ILE A 155 -17.90 39.28 -6.72
CA ILE A 155 -17.27 38.97 -8.01
C ILE A 155 -18.27 38.28 -8.95
N ASP A 156 -19.12 37.40 -8.40
CA ASP A 156 -20.20 36.74 -9.14
C ASP A 156 -21.40 37.67 -9.41
N LYS A 157 -21.32 38.96 -8.99
CA LYS A 157 -22.35 40.00 -9.14
C LYS A 157 -23.68 39.70 -8.43
N ASN A 158 -23.63 38.88 -7.38
CA ASN A 158 -24.79 38.54 -6.55
C ASN A 158 -24.89 39.49 -5.33
N PHE A 159 -25.35 40.72 -5.58
CA PHE A 159 -25.26 41.79 -4.59
C PHE A 159 -26.18 41.62 -3.38
N GLU A 160 -27.34 40.97 -3.54
CA GLU A 160 -28.24 40.69 -2.42
C GLU A 160 -27.64 39.64 -1.47
N ALA A 161 -26.99 38.61 -2.01
CA ALA A 161 -26.27 37.63 -1.21
C ALA A 161 -25.07 38.26 -0.49
N SER A 162 -24.28 39.10 -1.18
CA SER A 162 -23.20 39.87 -0.54
C SER A 162 -23.72 40.75 0.60
N LEU A 163 -24.85 41.43 0.42
CA LEU A 163 -25.46 42.25 1.48
C LEU A 163 -25.92 41.40 2.67
N SER A 164 -26.54 40.25 2.41
CA SER A 164 -26.99 39.32 3.46
C SER A 164 -25.81 38.81 4.29
N LEU A 165 -24.75 38.32 3.63
CA LEU A 165 -23.52 37.86 4.26
C LEU A 165 -22.83 38.96 5.06
N ASN A 166 -22.80 40.18 4.52
CA ASN A 166 -22.27 41.35 5.21
C ASN A 166 -23.09 41.71 6.47
N LYS A 167 -24.43 41.61 6.43
CA LYS A 167 -25.32 41.79 7.61
C LYS A 167 -25.02 40.78 8.70
N GLU A 168 -24.88 39.52 8.33
CA GLU A 168 -24.52 38.45 9.26
C GLU A 168 -23.11 38.67 9.85
N ARG A 169 -22.14 39.04 9.02
CA ARG A 169 -20.77 39.34 9.45
C ARG A 169 -20.74 40.46 10.48
N VAL A 170 -21.44 41.57 10.23
CA VAL A 170 -21.51 42.68 11.21
C VAL A 170 -22.13 42.21 12.52
N ARG A 171 -23.20 41.41 12.50
CA ARG A 171 -23.80 40.85 13.71
C ARG A 171 -22.79 40.05 14.53
N LEU A 172 -21.98 39.19 13.89
CA LEU A 172 -20.95 38.42 14.57
C LEU A 172 -19.82 39.31 15.13
N LEU A 173 -19.38 40.30 14.35
CA LEU A 173 -18.34 41.24 14.80
C LEU A 173 -18.82 42.12 15.96
N THR A 174 -20.11 42.45 16.03
CA THR A 174 -20.72 43.13 17.20
C THR A 174 -20.67 42.26 18.44
N GLN A 175 -20.91 40.94 18.32
CA GLN A 175 -20.79 40.02 19.46
C GLN A 175 -19.34 39.88 19.97
N LEU A 176 -18.36 40.10 19.09
CA LEU A 176 -16.93 40.07 19.41
C LEU A 176 -16.37 41.39 19.95
N ASP A 177 -17.18 42.45 19.99
CA ASP A 177 -16.72 43.83 20.25
C ASP A 177 -15.56 44.27 19.33
N ALA A 178 -15.55 43.76 18.09
CA ALA A 178 -14.48 43.98 17.11
C ALA A 178 -14.72 45.24 16.27
N GLN A 179 -14.75 46.41 16.93
CA GLN A 179 -15.23 47.67 16.34
C GLN A 179 -14.55 48.07 15.03
N GLU A 180 -13.23 47.88 14.89
CA GLU A 180 -12.49 48.20 13.66
C GLU A 180 -13.00 47.39 12.46
N HIS A 181 -13.22 46.09 12.65
CA HIS A 181 -13.74 45.21 11.61
C HIS A 181 -15.23 45.45 11.31
N ILE A 182 -16.02 45.86 12.31
CA ILE A 182 -17.41 46.31 12.11
C ILE A 182 -17.41 47.49 11.13
N ASN A 183 -16.54 48.46 11.39
CA ASN A 183 -16.44 49.67 10.59
C ASN A 183 -16.09 49.37 9.12
N ASP A 184 -15.11 48.51 8.87
CA ASP A 184 -14.76 48.06 7.51
C ASP A 184 -15.95 47.41 6.79
N ALA A 185 -16.65 46.50 7.48
CA ALA A 185 -17.81 45.82 6.91
C ALA A 185 -18.96 46.80 6.60
N LEU A 186 -19.17 47.82 7.43
CA LEU A 186 -20.16 48.87 7.17
C LEU A 186 -19.77 49.77 6.00
N ILE A 187 -18.48 50.09 5.82
CA ILE A 187 -18.00 50.84 4.64
C ILE A 187 -18.27 50.06 3.34
N ASN A 188 -18.06 48.73 3.33
CA ASN A 188 -18.44 47.90 2.18
C ASN A 188 -19.96 47.97 1.93
N ARG A 189 -20.77 47.91 2.99
CA ARG A 189 -22.23 47.98 2.89
C ARG A 189 -22.74 49.28 2.27
N VAL A 190 -22.11 50.40 2.58
CA VAL A 190 -22.42 51.70 1.96
C VAL A 190 -22.29 51.58 0.43
N GLN A 191 -21.19 51.01 -0.06
CA GLN A 191 -20.97 50.82 -1.51
C GLN A 191 -22.04 49.91 -2.13
N TYR A 192 -22.51 48.90 -1.40
CA TYR A 192 -23.57 48.00 -1.87
C TYR A 192 -24.89 48.71 -2.09
N TYR A 193 -25.31 49.52 -1.11
CA TYR A 193 -26.51 50.32 -1.24
C TYR A 193 -26.39 51.35 -2.36
N TYR A 194 -25.25 52.05 -2.45
CA TYR A 194 -25.08 53.12 -3.43
C TYR A 194 -24.96 52.62 -4.88
N TYR A 195 -23.98 51.76 -5.16
CA TYR A 195 -23.66 51.40 -6.54
C TYR A 195 -24.49 50.25 -7.11
N TYR A 196 -24.86 49.28 -6.27
CA TYR A 196 -25.42 48.03 -6.77
C TYR A 196 -26.93 47.93 -6.55
N LEU A 197 -27.42 48.36 -5.39
CA LEU A 197 -28.85 48.33 -5.06
C LEU A 197 -29.56 49.65 -5.36
N ASN A 198 -28.80 50.71 -5.70
CA ASN A 198 -29.30 52.06 -5.97
C ASN A 198 -30.18 52.66 -4.84
N ASP A 199 -29.97 52.22 -3.59
CA ASP A 199 -30.60 52.76 -2.40
C ASP A 199 -29.69 53.81 -1.75
N LYS A 200 -29.67 54.99 -2.36
CA LYS A 200 -28.83 56.11 -1.90
C LYS A 200 -29.20 56.59 -0.50
N THR A 201 -30.48 56.47 -0.13
CA THR A 201 -30.99 56.92 1.17
C THR A 201 -30.35 56.12 2.30
N GLU A 202 -30.36 54.79 2.20
CA GLU A 202 -29.73 53.94 3.22
C GLU A 202 -28.19 54.07 3.20
N SER A 203 -27.59 54.25 2.03
CA SER A 203 -26.16 54.56 1.91
C SER A 203 -25.77 55.81 2.70
N TYR A 204 -26.48 56.93 2.52
CA TYR A 204 -26.17 58.18 3.20
C TYR A 204 -26.47 58.14 4.70
N LYS A 205 -27.59 57.53 5.12
CA LYS A 205 -27.86 57.30 6.54
C LYS A 205 -26.73 56.54 7.23
N LEU A 206 -26.21 55.50 6.57
CA LEU A 206 -25.12 54.71 7.11
C LEU A 206 -23.80 55.50 7.17
N LEU A 207 -23.48 56.29 6.15
CA LEU A 207 -22.31 57.18 6.15
C LEU A 207 -22.37 58.22 7.28
N ASP A 208 -23.52 58.87 7.46
CA ASP A 208 -23.71 59.84 8.53
C ASP A 208 -23.55 59.18 9.91
N SER A 209 -24.08 57.97 10.08
CA SER A 209 -23.89 57.17 11.30
C SER A 209 -22.42 56.83 11.55
N LEU A 210 -21.65 56.44 10.51
CA LEU A 210 -20.23 56.14 10.65
C LEU A 210 -19.43 57.39 11.03
N LEU A 211 -19.74 58.54 10.42
CA LEU A 211 -19.09 59.81 10.72
C LEU A 211 -19.35 60.32 12.14
N LEU A 212 -20.55 60.10 12.70
CA LEU A 212 -20.85 60.43 14.10
C LEU A 212 -19.93 59.69 15.08
N HIS A 213 -19.46 58.50 14.70
CA HIS A 213 -18.56 57.67 15.51
C HIS A 213 -17.09 57.72 15.06
N LYS A 214 -16.70 58.69 14.22
CA LYS A 214 -15.35 58.79 13.62
C LYS A 214 -14.19 58.78 14.61
N LYS A 215 -14.40 59.17 15.88
CA LYS A 215 -13.38 59.13 16.93
C LYS A 215 -12.87 57.71 17.23
N LYS A 216 -13.63 56.68 16.85
CA LYS A 216 -13.26 55.26 17.02
C LYS A 216 -12.46 54.69 15.83
N PHE A 217 -12.15 55.50 14.82
CA PHE A 217 -11.49 55.07 13.59
C PHE A 217 -10.04 55.56 13.55
N THR A 218 -9.19 54.84 12.80
CA THR A 218 -7.86 55.34 12.46
C THR A 218 -7.97 56.56 11.54
N LYS A 219 -6.97 57.43 11.55
CA LYS A 219 -6.95 58.63 10.70
C LYS A 219 -7.11 58.29 9.21
N LYS A 220 -6.44 57.24 8.74
CA LYS A 220 -6.65 56.68 7.40
C LYS A 220 -8.11 56.32 7.14
N MET A 221 -8.74 55.52 8.01
CA MET A 221 -10.14 55.12 7.80
C MET A 221 -11.09 56.32 7.77
N VAL A 222 -10.86 57.33 8.60
CA VAL A 222 -11.64 58.58 8.56
C VAL A 222 -11.43 59.31 7.23
N SER A 223 -10.19 59.39 6.74
CA SER A 223 -9.87 59.96 5.42
C SER A 223 -10.60 59.22 4.30
N ASP A 224 -10.54 57.89 4.29
CA ASP A 224 -11.20 57.05 3.28
C ASP A 224 -12.73 57.20 3.33
N LEU A 225 -13.31 57.30 4.53
CA LEU A 225 -14.74 57.53 4.73
C LEU A 225 -15.20 58.88 4.16
N TYR A 226 -14.48 59.96 4.48
CA TYR A 226 -14.73 61.28 3.93
C TYR A 226 -14.55 61.32 2.40
N SER A 227 -13.50 60.68 1.89
CA SER A 227 -13.23 60.59 0.45
C SER A 227 -14.36 59.86 -0.28
N ASN A 228 -14.77 58.68 0.19
CA ASN A 228 -15.86 57.92 -0.42
C ASN A 228 -17.20 58.69 -0.38
N TYR A 229 -17.50 59.35 0.73
CA TYR A 229 -18.69 60.19 0.83
C TYR A 229 -18.63 61.37 -0.14
N GLY A 230 -17.46 62.02 -0.25
CA GLY A 230 -17.21 63.08 -1.22
C GLY A 230 -17.44 62.61 -2.66
N VAL A 231 -17.04 61.38 -3.01
CA VAL A 231 -17.28 60.77 -4.33
C VAL A 231 -18.77 60.60 -4.61
N PHE A 232 -19.55 60.11 -3.65
CA PHE A 232 -21.00 59.97 -3.84
C PHE A 232 -21.68 61.34 -4.02
N MET A 233 -21.31 62.32 -3.21
CA MET A 233 -21.82 63.69 -3.34
C MET A 233 -21.43 64.33 -4.67
N PHE A 234 -20.24 64.01 -5.20
CA PHE A 234 -19.79 64.47 -6.52
C PHE A 234 -20.68 63.93 -7.63
N TYR A 235 -20.95 62.63 -7.63
CA TYR A 235 -21.78 61.99 -8.67
C TYR A 235 -23.25 62.40 -8.58
N ASP A 236 -23.73 62.74 -7.39
CA ASP A 236 -25.07 63.32 -7.19
C ASP A 236 -25.14 64.82 -7.51
N GLY A 237 -24.03 65.42 -7.95
CA GLY A 237 -23.98 66.82 -8.39
C GLY A 237 -23.83 67.83 -7.26
N ASN A 238 -23.71 67.39 -6.00
CA ASN A 238 -23.50 68.27 -4.86
C ASN A 238 -22.00 68.59 -4.69
N TYR A 239 -21.48 69.41 -5.59
CA TYR A 239 -20.04 69.71 -5.68
C TYR A 239 -19.49 70.50 -4.48
N ASN A 240 -20.28 71.38 -3.87
CA ASN A 240 -19.85 72.14 -2.69
C ASN A 240 -19.67 71.20 -1.48
N ARG A 241 -20.65 70.32 -1.23
CA ARG A 241 -20.54 69.33 -0.16
C ARG A 241 -19.42 68.33 -0.42
N SER A 242 -19.26 67.91 -1.67
CA SER A 242 -18.15 67.05 -2.09
C SER A 242 -16.78 67.68 -1.80
N LEU A 243 -16.62 68.99 -2.08
CA LEU A 243 -15.39 69.74 -1.77
C LEU A 243 -15.07 69.73 -0.28
N GLU A 244 -16.05 70.06 0.57
CA GLU A 244 -15.89 70.06 2.03
C GLU A 244 -15.41 68.69 2.53
N LEU A 245 -16.06 67.62 2.05
CA LEU A 245 -15.71 66.25 2.42
C LEU A 245 -14.30 65.86 1.94
N TYR A 246 -13.89 66.26 0.74
CA TYR A 246 -12.53 65.98 0.27
C TYR A 246 -11.45 66.78 1.02
N ILE A 247 -11.75 68.02 1.44
CA ILE A 247 -10.84 68.80 2.28
C ILE A 247 -10.68 68.14 3.65
N ASP A 248 -11.77 67.68 4.25
CA ASP A 248 -11.74 66.90 5.49
C ASP A 248 -10.91 65.62 5.30
N ALA A 249 -11.11 64.88 4.20
CA ALA A 249 -10.31 63.69 3.88
C ALA A 249 -8.81 64.02 3.83
N LEU A 250 -8.42 65.07 3.10
CA LEU A 250 -7.04 65.52 2.96
C LEU A 250 -6.43 65.93 4.31
N HIS A 251 -7.20 66.58 5.19
CA HIS A 251 -6.74 66.94 6.53
C HIS A 251 -6.35 65.69 7.34
N PHE A 252 -7.21 64.67 7.34
CA PHE A 252 -6.92 63.41 8.03
C PHE A 252 -5.74 62.66 7.40
N ALA A 253 -5.65 62.60 6.06
CA ALA A 253 -4.55 61.98 5.34
C ALA A 253 -3.18 62.58 5.71
N ARG A 254 -3.08 63.92 5.78
CA ARG A 254 -1.85 64.63 6.18
C ARG A 254 -1.47 64.37 7.63
N SER A 255 -2.46 64.20 8.49
CA SER A 255 -2.23 64.00 9.92
C SER A 255 -1.72 62.59 10.28
N ASP A 256 -1.65 61.66 9.32
CA ASP A 256 -1.36 60.24 9.53
C ASP A 256 0.07 59.83 9.13
N SER A 257 1.08 60.38 9.82
CA SER A 257 2.51 60.22 9.50
C SER A 257 3.08 58.80 9.64
N LEU A 258 2.29 57.85 10.15
CA LEU A 258 2.69 56.45 10.35
C LEU A 258 2.22 55.52 9.23
N ASN A 259 1.42 56.02 8.29
CA ASN A 259 0.85 55.21 7.22
C ASN A 259 1.86 55.05 6.05
N PRO A 260 2.29 53.82 5.70
CA PRO A 260 3.21 53.60 4.59
C PRO A 260 2.64 53.97 3.22
N LEU A 261 1.32 54.09 3.10
CA LEU A 261 0.60 54.53 1.90
C LEU A 261 0.13 55.99 1.98
N GLN A 262 0.66 56.77 2.93
CA GLN A 262 0.23 58.16 3.15
C GLN A 262 0.27 58.99 1.86
N GLU A 263 1.32 58.85 1.06
CA GLU A 263 1.50 59.57 -0.20
C GLU A 263 0.34 59.32 -1.18
N GLU A 264 -0.11 58.06 -1.32
CA GLU A 264 -1.21 57.69 -2.20
C GLU A 264 -2.56 58.23 -1.71
N VAL A 265 -2.80 58.20 -0.39
CA VAL A 265 -4.04 58.72 0.21
C VAL A 265 -4.13 60.24 0.05
N ILE A 266 -3.01 60.94 0.22
CA ILE A 266 -2.90 62.38 -0.05
C ILE A 266 -3.14 62.64 -1.54
N ALA A 267 -2.45 61.93 -2.43
CA ALA A 267 -2.56 62.08 -3.87
C ALA A 267 -4.01 61.88 -4.36
N THR A 268 -4.70 60.87 -3.84
CA THR A 268 -6.11 60.59 -4.15
C THR A 268 -7.02 61.74 -3.71
N SER A 269 -6.84 62.23 -2.49
CA SER A 269 -7.63 63.34 -1.95
C SER A 269 -7.40 64.62 -2.76
N VAL A 270 -6.14 64.92 -3.11
CA VAL A 270 -5.76 66.06 -3.96
C VAL A 270 -6.39 65.93 -5.35
N ALA A 271 -6.33 64.75 -5.98
CA ALA A 271 -6.93 64.52 -7.29
C ALA A 271 -8.46 64.73 -7.27
N ASN A 272 -9.15 64.26 -6.23
CA ASN A 272 -10.58 64.47 -6.04
C ASN A 272 -10.94 65.95 -5.85
N ILE A 273 -10.16 66.70 -5.07
CA ILE A 273 -10.33 68.15 -4.91
C ILE A 273 -10.14 68.86 -6.26
N VAL A 274 -9.10 68.51 -7.01
CA VAL A 274 -8.86 69.07 -8.34
C VAL A 274 -10.07 68.90 -9.25
N GLU A 275 -10.65 67.69 -9.32
CA GLU A 275 -11.80 67.44 -10.18
C GLU A 275 -13.01 68.30 -9.78
N VAL A 276 -13.31 68.37 -8.48
CA VAL A 276 -14.38 69.19 -7.93
C VAL A 276 -14.18 70.67 -8.21
N GLN A 277 -12.96 71.19 -8.01
CA GLN A 277 -12.66 72.60 -8.23
C GLN A 277 -12.83 72.97 -9.72
N ILE A 278 -12.47 72.06 -10.63
CA ILE A 278 -12.73 72.22 -12.08
C ILE A 278 -14.24 72.27 -12.36
N LYS A 279 -15.04 71.42 -11.70
CA LYS A 279 -16.52 71.43 -11.84
C LYS A 279 -17.15 72.71 -11.33
N LEU A 280 -16.64 73.25 -10.22
CA LEU A 280 -17.08 74.51 -9.62
C LEU A 280 -16.59 75.75 -10.38
N GLY A 281 -15.66 75.60 -11.33
CA GLY A 281 -15.07 76.72 -12.07
C GLY A 281 -13.93 77.44 -11.34
N ASN A 282 -13.48 76.91 -10.20
CA ASN A 282 -12.43 77.49 -9.35
C ASN A 282 -11.04 77.10 -9.85
N TYR A 283 -10.67 77.56 -11.05
CA TYR A 283 -9.44 77.14 -11.75
C TYR A 283 -8.15 77.51 -11.00
N ASN A 284 -8.14 78.64 -10.29
CA ASN A 284 -6.97 79.06 -9.51
C ASN A 284 -6.69 78.10 -8.34
N GLU A 285 -7.74 77.61 -7.67
CA GLU A 285 -7.60 76.59 -6.63
C GLU A 285 -7.20 75.24 -7.23
N ALA A 286 -7.84 74.80 -8.31
CA ALA A 286 -7.44 73.58 -9.02
C ALA A 286 -5.93 73.60 -9.38
N LYS A 287 -5.41 74.73 -9.85
CA LYS A 287 -3.98 74.91 -10.17
C LYS A 287 -3.06 74.76 -8.95
N LYS A 288 -3.48 75.18 -7.75
CA LYS A 288 -2.71 74.98 -6.51
C LYS A 288 -2.61 73.49 -6.18
N TYR A 289 -3.73 72.78 -6.23
CA TYR A 289 -3.77 71.36 -5.93
C TYR A 289 -3.07 70.50 -6.99
N PHE A 290 -3.05 70.90 -8.27
CA PHE A 290 -2.17 70.28 -9.27
C PHE A 290 -0.69 70.40 -8.88
N LYS A 291 -0.24 71.58 -8.44
CA LYS A 291 1.16 71.76 -8.00
C LYS A 291 1.49 70.88 -6.80
N GLU A 292 0.56 70.77 -5.86
CA GLU A 292 0.71 69.87 -4.72
C GLU A 292 0.86 68.42 -5.19
N PHE A 293 -0.04 67.95 -6.08
CA PHE A 293 0.02 66.59 -6.61
C PHE A 293 1.39 66.26 -7.23
N TYR A 294 1.93 67.14 -8.07
CA TYR A 294 3.23 66.94 -8.72
C TYR A 294 4.43 67.09 -7.77
N SER A 295 4.24 67.70 -6.58
CA SER A 295 5.28 67.77 -5.55
C SER A 295 5.42 66.50 -4.71
N LEU A 296 4.41 65.62 -4.75
CA LEU A 296 4.44 64.32 -4.09
C LEU A 296 5.45 63.37 -4.75
N ASP A 297 5.91 62.37 -4.00
CA ASP A 297 6.81 61.33 -4.52
C ASP A 297 6.11 60.46 -5.58
N GLN A 298 6.29 60.83 -6.85
CA GLN A 298 5.65 60.17 -8.00
C GLN A 298 6.00 58.68 -8.13
N THR A 299 7.09 58.22 -7.52
CA THR A 299 7.50 56.81 -7.57
C THR A 299 6.61 55.91 -6.70
N LYS A 300 5.95 56.49 -5.69
CA LYS A 300 5.07 55.79 -4.77
C LYS A 300 3.61 55.77 -5.20
N LEU A 301 3.25 56.49 -6.26
CA LEU A 301 1.86 56.64 -6.69
C LEU A 301 1.46 55.58 -7.73
N ASN A 302 0.32 54.92 -7.51
CA ASN A 302 -0.33 54.08 -8.53
C ASN A 302 -0.65 54.87 -9.82
N ASN A 303 -0.48 54.20 -10.96
CA ASN A 303 -0.80 54.67 -12.30
C ASN A 303 -2.27 55.14 -12.46
N ASP A 304 -3.21 54.55 -11.74
CA ASP A 304 -4.62 54.95 -11.80
C ASP A 304 -4.83 56.40 -11.32
N ILE A 305 -4.11 56.82 -10.28
CA ILE A 305 -4.17 58.18 -9.74
C ILE A 305 -3.51 59.14 -10.74
N LYS A 306 -2.35 58.77 -11.29
CA LYS A 306 -1.64 59.55 -12.33
C LYS A 306 -2.51 59.78 -13.56
N ALA A 307 -3.18 58.74 -14.06
CA ALA A 307 -4.12 58.82 -15.18
C ALA A 307 -5.28 59.77 -14.88
N SER A 308 -5.85 59.67 -13.67
CA SER A 308 -6.95 60.52 -13.23
C SER A 308 -6.55 61.99 -13.23
N VAL A 309 -5.36 62.32 -12.71
CA VAL A 309 -4.86 63.70 -12.70
C VAL A 309 -4.57 64.22 -14.11
N LEU A 310 -3.99 63.40 -15.01
CA LEU A 310 -3.78 63.79 -16.41
C LEU A 310 -5.12 64.07 -17.13
N LYS A 311 -6.14 63.24 -16.87
CA LYS A 311 -7.51 63.48 -17.36
C LYS A 311 -8.09 64.79 -16.81
N TYR A 312 -7.86 65.09 -15.54
CA TYR A 312 -8.30 66.35 -14.94
C TYR A 312 -7.52 67.54 -15.52
N GLN A 313 -6.23 67.40 -15.81
CA GLN A 313 -5.41 68.42 -16.45
C GLN A 313 -5.92 68.74 -17.85
N LEU A 314 -6.26 67.72 -18.66
CA LEU A 314 -6.91 67.91 -19.96
C LEU A 314 -8.24 68.68 -19.81
N ARG A 315 -9.09 68.28 -18.85
CA ARG A 315 -10.36 68.96 -18.57
C ARG A 315 -10.14 70.41 -18.13
N TYR A 316 -9.15 70.67 -17.29
CA TYR A 316 -8.75 72.00 -16.85
C TYR A 316 -8.32 72.88 -18.04
N THR A 317 -7.44 72.37 -18.91
CA THR A 317 -6.96 73.09 -20.11
C THR A 317 -8.10 73.44 -21.04
N TYR A 318 -9.01 72.48 -21.29
CA TYR A 318 -10.21 72.71 -22.09
C TYR A 318 -11.12 73.79 -21.49
N ARG A 319 -11.41 73.70 -20.19
CA ARG A 319 -12.34 74.61 -19.50
C ARG A 319 -11.79 76.02 -19.34
N THR A 320 -10.48 76.17 -19.21
CA THR A 320 -9.80 77.47 -19.12
C THR A 320 -9.60 78.13 -20.48
N LYS A 321 -10.06 77.51 -21.58
CA LYS A 321 -9.93 78.01 -22.96
C LYS A 321 -8.48 78.39 -23.29
N LYS A 322 -7.53 77.57 -22.82
CA LYS A 322 -6.13 77.67 -23.23
C LYS A 322 -5.99 77.40 -24.73
N SER A 323 -4.81 77.70 -25.27
CA SER A 323 -4.56 77.55 -26.71
C SER A 323 -4.82 76.11 -27.16
N LEU A 324 -5.14 75.94 -28.46
CA LEU A 324 -5.29 74.61 -29.05
C LEU A 324 -4.02 73.75 -28.84
N ILE A 325 -2.85 74.37 -28.89
CA ILE A 325 -1.54 73.74 -28.65
C ILE A 325 -1.44 73.17 -27.23
N ASP A 326 -1.89 73.91 -26.21
CA ASP A 326 -1.90 73.42 -24.82
C ASP A 326 -2.85 72.22 -24.65
N LEU A 327 -3.97 72.22 -25.39
CA LEU A 327 -4.95 71.14 -25.35
C LEU A 327 -4.40 69.88 -26.02
N GLU A 328 -3.76 70.02 -27.17
CA GLU A 328 -3.06 68.94 -27.88
C GLU A 328 -1.97 68.32 -26.99
N GLN A 329 -1.12 69.13 -26.37
CA GLN A 329 -0.09 68.64 -25.43
C GLN A 329 -0.66 67.85 -24.25
N ALA A 330 -1.76 68.34 -23.65
CA ALA A 330 -2.41 67.66 -22.54
C ALA A 330 -3.04 66.32 -22.98
N LEU A 331 -3.59 66.28 -24.21
CA LEU A 331 -4.15 65.08 -24.80
C LEU A 331 -3.05 64.06 -25.13
N ASP A 332 -1.96 64.50 -25.77
CA ASP A 332 -0.81 63.67 -26.11
C ASP A 332 -0.17 63.05 -24.88
N SER A 333 -0.05 63.82 -23.79
CA SER A 333 0.48 63.32 -22.51
C SER A 333 -0.40 62.20 -21.93
N LEU A 334 -1.73 62.36 -22.00
CA LEU A 334 -2.68 61.35 -21.53
C LEU A 334 -2.64 60.09 -22.41
N ILE A 335 -2.59 60.25 -23.73
CA ILE A 335 -2.50 59.14 -24.69
C ILE A 335 -1.18 58.39 -24.49
N ALA A 336 -0.05 59.10 -24.42
CA ALA A 336 1.26 58.51 -24.19
C ALA A 336 1.30 57.71 -22.89
N PHE A 337 0.73 58.25 -21.80
CA PHE A 337 0.61 57.54 -20.53
C PHE A 337 -0.20 56.25 -20.66
N HIS A 338 -1.35 56.28 -21.33
CA HIS A 338 -2.18 55.09 -21.52
C HIS A 338 -1.53 54.04 -22.42
N ILE A 339 -0.81 54.46 -23.46
CA ILE A 339 -0.04 53.55 -24.33
C ILE A 339 1.06 52.85 -23.51
N ASP A 340 1.80 53.59 -22.70
CA ASP A 340 2.87 53.05 -21.86
C ASP A 340 2.33 52.09 -20.78
N ASP A 341 1.27 52.48 -20.08
CA ASP A 341 0.60 51.64 -19.07
C ASP A 341 0.01 50.37 -19.69
N TYR A 342 -0.64 50.47 -20.85
CA TYR A 342 -1.17 49.32 -21.59
C TYR A 342 -0.05 48.39 -22.05
N LYS A 343 1.04 48.95 -22.61
CA LYS A 343 2.20 48.18 -23.05
C LYS A 343 2.84 47.43 -21.88
N SER A 344 3.06 48.10 -20.75
CA SER A 344 3.61 47.47 -19.54
C SER A 344 2.71 46.34 -19.03
N LYS A 345 1.38 46.54 -18.99
CA LYS A 345 0.41 45.50 -18.62
C LYS A 345 0.46 44.31 -19.58
N SER A 346 0.47 44.57 -20.89
CA SER A 346 0.53 43.53 -21.92
C SER A 346 1.84 42.74 -21.89
N GLU A 347 2.97 43.39 -21.63
CA GLU A 347 4.27 42.72 -21.47
C GLU A 347 4.28 41.77 -20.25
N LEU A 348 3.70 42.22 -19.13
CA LEU A 348 3.54 41.39 -17.93
C LEU A 348 2.62 40.18 -18.18
N GLU A 349 1.49 40.38 -18.87
CA GLU A 349 0.59 39.29 -19.26
C GLU A 349 1.27 38.30 -20.19
N LEU A 350 2.06 38.78 -21.16
CA LEU A 350 2.80 37.94 -22.08
C LEU A 350 3.88 37.12 -21.36
N GLU A 351 4.61 37.72 -20.42
CA GLU A 351 5.60 37.03 -19.60
C GLU A 351 4.96 35.95 -18.71
N ALA A 352 3.82 36.28 -18.08
CA ALA A 352 3.04 35.32 -17.31
C ALA A 352 2.54 34.16 -18.18
N LEU A 353 2.01 34.47 -19.38
CA LEU A 353 1.57 33.46 -20.33
C LEU A 353 2.73 32.56 -20.77
N LYS A 354 3.88 33.12 -21.14
CA LYS A 354 5.08 32.35 -21.49
C LYS A 354 5.49 31.40 -20.35
N SER A 355 5.62 31.92 -19.13
CA SER A 355 5.94 31.12 -17.95
C SER A 355 4.94 29.98 -17.72
N SER A 356 3.64 30.25 -17.88
CA SER A 356 2.59 29.23 -17.76
C SER A 356 2.72 28.15 -18.83
N THR A 357 2.98 28.53 -20.09
CA THR A 357 3.15 27.59 -21.21
C THR A 357 4.39 26.73 -21.04
N GLU A 358 5.53 27.29 -20.65
CA GLU A 358 6.76 26.55 -20.35
C GLU A 358 6.52 25.51 -19.25
N LYS A 359 5.78 25.89 -18.20
CA LYS A 359 5.41 24.97 -17.12
C LYS A 359 4.52 23.82 -17.61
N THR A 360 3.54 24.11 -18.47
CA THR A 360 2.68 23.06 -19.05
C THR A 360 3.46 22.09 -19.94
N ILE A 361 4.42 22.59 -20.73
CA ILE A 361 5.30 21.75 -21.55
C ILE A 361 6.13 20.84 -20.67
N LEU A 362 6.78 21.39 -19.64
CA LEU A 362 7.60 20.62 -18.69
C LEU A 362 6.78 19.53 -17.97
N LEU A 363 5.57 19.86 -17.50
CA LEU A 363 4.69 18.89 -16.85
C LEU A 363 4.26 17.79 -17.83
N THR A 364 3.99 18.14 -19.08
CA THR A 364 3.63 17.16 -20.12
C THR A 364 4.79 16.22 -20.41
N GLU A 365 6.02 16.71 -20.46
CA GLU A 365 7.22 15.88 -20.60
C GLU A 365 7.43 14.95 -19.40
N GLN A 366 7.27 15.46 -18.18
CA GLN A 366 7.36 14.65 -16.95
C GLN A 366 6.29 13.56 -16.92
N ASN A 367 5.04 13.88 -17.27
CA ASN A 367 3.95 12.91 -17.31
C ASN A 367 4.23 11.80 -18.33
N LYS A 368 4.75 12.16 -19.52
CA LYS A 368 5.17 11.15 -20.51
C LYS A 368 6.28 10.24 -19.98
N GLN A 369 7.28 10.80 -19.29
CA GLN A 369 8.34 9.99 -18.68
C GLN A 369 7.78 9.04 -17.61
N PHE A 370 6.88 9.54 -16.77
CA PHE A 370 6.21 8.74 -15.74
C PHE A 370 5.34 7.63 -16.33
N GLU A 371 4.58 7.91 -17.40
CA GLU A 371 3.81 6.89 -18.15
C GLU A 371 4.73 5.80 -18.71
N VAL A 372 5.87 6.17 -19.29
CA VAL A 372 6.86 5.21 -19.80
C VAL A 372 7.45 4.36 -18.66
N GLU A 373 7.75 4.95 -17.51
CA GLU A 373 8.21 4.19 -16.33
C GLU A 373 7.13 3.23 -15.82
N GLN A 374 5.88 3.68 -15.71
CA GLN A 374 4.76 2.83 -15.33
C GLN A 374 4.59 1.64 -16.29
N LEU A 375 4.66 1.87 -17.60
CA LEU A 375 4.58 0.80 -18.60
C LEU A 375 5.73 -0.20 -18.44
N LYS A 376 6.97 0.26 -18.19
CA LYS A 376 8.11 -0.62 -17.91
C LYS A 376 7.89 -1.45 -16.65
N THR A 377 7.39 -0.85 -15.56
CA THR A 377 7.08 -1.57 -14.32
C THR A 377 5.97 -2.61 -14.53
N GLN A 378 4.90 -2.26 -15.23
CA GLN A 378 3.81 -3.19 -15.57
C GLN A 378 4.31 -4.36 -16.42
N ALA A 379 5.12 -4.08 -17.45
CA ALA A 379 5.75 -5.12 -18.26
C ALA A 379 6.65 -6.04 -17.42
N GLY A 380 7.42 -5.48 -16.49
CA GLY A 380 8.24 -6.26 -15.55
C GLY A 380 7.40 -7.20 -14.67
N TRP A 381 6.25 -6.76 -14.16
CA TRP A 381 5.34 -7.62 -13.40
C TRP A 381 4.76 -8.75 -14.26
N ILE A 382 4.33 -8.44 -15.49
CA ILE A 382 3.79 -9.44 -16.43
C ILE A 382 4.83 -10.54 -16.72
N ILE A 383 6.08 -10.15 -17.02
CA ILE A 383 7.17 -11.09 -17.26
C ILE A 383 7.46 -11.94 -16.01
N THR A 384 7.47 -11.33 -14.83
CA THR A 384 7.73 -12.04 -13.56
C THR A 384 6.66 -13.10 -13.29
N VAL A 385 5.38 -12.77 -13.48
CA VAL A 385 4.26 -13.71 -13.32
C VAL A 385 4.33 -14.84 -14.35
N ALA A 386 4.69 -14.52 -15.60
CA ALA A 386 4.85 -15.52 -16.65
C ALA A 386 5.96 -16.53 -16.31
N ILE A 387 7.11 -16.08 -15.80
CA ILE A 387 8.20 -16.96 -15.35
C ILE A 387 7.73 -17.85 -14.19
N PHE A 388 7.03 -17.29 -13.20
CA PHE A 388 6.53 -18.07 -12.07
C PHE A 388 5.55 -19.17 -12.49
N LEU A 389 4.62 -18.85 -13.41
CA LEU A 389 3.71 -19.84 -14.00
C LEU A 389 4.46 -20.95 -14.74
N LEU A 390 5.49 -20.59 -15.52
CA LEU A 390 6.30 -21.56 -16.26
C LEU A 390 7.02 -22.52 -15.31
N VAL A 391 7.59 -22.00 -14.22
CA VAL A 391 8.21 -22.82 -13.16
C VAL A 391 7.18 -23.72 -12.47
N ALA A 392 5.98 -23.21 -12.16
CA ALA A 392 4.92 -23.99 -11.52
C ALA A 392 4.47 -25.16 -12.41
N VAL A 393 4.28 -24.91 -13.71
CA VAL A 393 3.93 -25.96 -14.70
C VAL A 393 5.05 -27.01 -14.79
N LEU A 394 6.31 -26.60 -14.83
CA LEU A 394 7.45 -27.51 -14.85
C LEU A 394 7.48 -28.41 -13.60
N LEU A 395 7.31 -27.83 -12.41
CA LEU A 395 7.25 -28.58 -11.15
C LEU A 395 6.08 -29.56 -11.11
N TYR A 396 4.93 -29.17 -11.64
CA TYR A 396 3.76 -30.04 -11.74
C TYR A 396 4.00 -31.24 -12.66
N ILE A 397 4.64 -31.03 -13.81
CA ILE A 397 5.02 -32.13 -14.73
C ILE A 397 6.00 -33.09 -14.05
N LEU A 398 7.00 -32.58 -13.32
CA LEU A 398 7.95 -33.41 -12.58
C LEU A 398 7.28 -34.22 -11.46
N TYR A 399 6.32 -33.61 -10.76
CA TYR A 399 5.50 -34.29 -9.75
C TYR A 399 4.72 -35.46 -10.35
N LEU A 400 4.02 -35.24 -11.46
CA LEU A 400 3.27 -36.29 -12.17
C LEU A 400 4.19 -37.44 -12.62
N LYS A 401 5.34 -37.12 -13.22
CA LYS A 401 6.33 -38.12 -13.66
C LYS A 401 6.83 -38.97 -12.50
N ARG A 402 7.14 -38.35 -11.36
CA ARG A 402 7.58 -39.06 -10.15
C ARG A 402 6.50 -40.02 -9.64
N ASN A 403 5.24 -39.58 -9.58
CA ASN A 403 4.16 -40.41 -9.05
C ASN A 403 3.88 -41.63 -9.94
N ASN A 404 3.91 -41.45 -11.27
CA ASN A 404 3.75 -42.56 -12.21
C ASN A 404 4.88 -43.60 -12.09
N ASN A 405 6.13 -43.15 -11.94
CA ASN A 405 7.26 -44.05 -11.74
C ASN A 405 7.16 -44.86 -10.44
N LEU A 406 6.69 -44.24 -9.34
CA LEU A 406 6.47 -44.95 -8.08
C LEU A 406 5.40 -46.04 -8.23
N ARG A 407 4.30 -45.73 -8.92
CA ARG A 407 3.23 -46.69 -9.18
C ARG A 407 3.72 -47.88 -10.03
N LEU A 408 4.51 -47.60 -11.07
CA LEU A 408 5.09 -48.64 -11.91
C LEU A 408 6.03 -49.56 -11.12
N ASN A 409 6.91 -48.97 -10.30
CA ASN A 409 7.85 -49.73 -9.46
C ASN A 409 7.11 -50.61 -8.44
N ALA A 410 6.03 -50.11 -7.84
CA ALA A 410 5.21 -50.88 -6.91
C ALA A 410 4.57 -52.11 -7.59
N LEU A 411 4.01 -51.94 -8.80
CA LEU A 411 3.44 -53.04 -9.59
C LEU A 411 4.49 -54.11 -9.94
N LEU A 412 5.70 -53.68 -10.36
CA LEU A 412 6.79 -54.61 -10.66
C LEU A 412 7.26 -55.38 -9.41
N MET A 413 7.28 -54.75 -8.24
CA MET A 413 7.57 -55.42 -6.98
C MET A 413 6.52 -56.46 -6.62
N GLN A 414 5.23 -56.12 -6.74
CA GLN A 414 4.13 -57.07 -6.51
C GLN A 414 4.23 -58.29 -7.43
N GLN A 415 4.50 -58.07 -8.73
CA GLN A 415 4.70 -59.16 -9.68
C GLN A 415 5.87 -60.08 -9.30
N ARG A 416 6.98 -59.52 -8.83
CA ARG A 416 8.15 -60.31 -8.40
C ARG A 416 7.86 -61.13 -7.14
N LEU A 417 7.12 -60.58 -6.19
CA LEU A 417 6.71 -61.29 -4.97
C LEU A 417 5.84 -62.51 -5.31
N LEU A 418 4.78 -62.33 -6.11
CA LEU A 418 3.92 -63.43 -6.55
C LEU A 418 4.71 -64.54 -7.26
N ARG A 419 5.69 -64.17 -8.09
CA ARG A 419 6.53 -65.16 -8.80
C ARG A 419 7.44 -65.95 -7.85
N SER A 420 7.90 -65.35 -6.75
CA SER A 420 8.75 -66.04 -5.77
C SER A 420 8.02 -67.05 -4.88
N GLN A 421 6.70 -66.89 -4.70
CA GLN A 421 5.89 -67.82 -3.89
C GLN A 421 5.60 -69.16 -4.61
N LEU A 422 5.72 -69.20 -5.94
CA LEU A 422 5.71 -70.44 -6.72
C LEU A 422 7.13 -71.02 -6.80
N ASN A 423 7.61 -71.69 -5.74
CA ASN A 423 8.93 -72.33 -5.73
C ASN A 423 9.00 -73.37 -6.88
N PRO A 424 9.74 -73.09 -7.98
CA PRO A 424 9.74 -73.95 -9.16
C PRO A 424 10.36 -75.31 -8.82
N HIS A 425 11.36 -75.32 -7.94
CA HIS A 425 12.05 -76.54 -7.52
C HIS A 425 11.10 -77.48 -6.75
N PHE A 426 10.33 -76.95 -5.79
CA PHE A 426 9.31 -77.74 -5.09
C PHE A 426 8.24 -78.29 -6.04
N THR A 427 7.79 -77.46 -6.99
CA THR A 427 6.80 -77.84 -8.00
C THR A 427 7.32 -78.97 -8.91
N PHE A 428 8.54 -78.83 -9.44
CA PHE A 428 9.16 -79.87 -10.28
C PHE A 428 9.44 -81.15 -9.50
N ASN A 429 9.94 -81.04 -8.26
CA ASN A 429 10.19 -82.19 -7.39
C ASN A 429 8.92 -82.97 -7.07
N THR A 430 7.85 -82.26 -6.76
CA THR A 430 6.54 -82.85 -6.49
C THR A 430 6.00 -83.56 -7.73
N LEU A 431 6.06 -82.93 -8.91
CA LEU A 431 5.63 -83.54 -10.16
C LEU A 431 6.45 -84.79 -10.50
N TYR A 432 7.76 -84.77 -10.24
CA TYR A 432 8.63 -85.93 -10.42
C TYR A 432 8.29 -87.07 -9.45
N SER A 433 8.02 -86.76 -8.18
CA SER A 433 7.56 -87.75 -7.20
C SER A 433 6.21 -88.37 -7.58
N ILE A 434 5.27 -87.56 -8.10
CA ILE A 434 3.99 -88.05 -8.62
C ILE A 434 4.24 -88.98 -9.82
N GLN A 435 5.11 -88.61 -10.75
CA GLN A 435 5.45 -89.45 -11.90
C GLN A 435 5.97 -90.83 -11.49
N ASN A 436 6.87 -90.87 -10.49
CA ASN A 436 7.40 -92.14 -9.97
C ASN A 436 6.33 -92.96 -9.23
N LEU A 437 5.42 -92.31 -8.51
CA LEU A 437 4.29 -92.96 -7.83
C LEU A 437 3.28 -93.53 -8.84
N ILE A 438 3.04 -92.86 -9.97
CA ILE A 438 2.16 -93.39 -11.03
C ILE A 438 2.67 -94.74 -11.54
N ILE A 439 4.00 -94.94 -11.60
CA ILE A 439 4.59 -96.20 -12.08
C ILE A 439 4.54 -97.32 -11.01
N SER A 440 4.53 -96.96 -9.73
CA SER A 440 4.68 -97.91 -8.60
C SER A 440 3.39 -98.20 -7.84
N ASP A 441 2.54 -97.21 -7.58
CA ASP A 441 1.26 -97.34 -6.86
C ASP A 441 0.30 -96.20 -7.27
N HIS A 442 -0.62 -96.51 -8.20
CA HIS A 442 -1.61 -95.57 -8.71
C HIS A 442 -2.51 -94.95 -7.64
N SER A 443 -2.83 -95.71 -6.57
CA SER A 443 -3.70 -95.23 -5.50
C SER A 443 -2.98 -94.16 -4.66
N LYS A 444 -1.71 -94.40 -4.32
CA LYS A 444 -0.87 -93.40 -3.65
C LYS A 444 -0.60 -92.19 -4.54
N ALA A 445 -0.37 -92.38 -5.83
CA ALA A 445 -0.17 -91.29 -6.78
C ALA A 445 -1.39 -90.35 -6.87
N SER A 446 -2.60 -90.91 -6.93
CA SER A 446 -3.84 -90.14 -6.98
C SER A 446 -4.06 -89.31 -5.71
N LYS A 447 -3.81 -89.90 -4.53
CA LYS A 447 -3.87 -89.18 -3.25
C LYS A 447 -2.82 -88.07 -3.16
N TYR A 448 -1.59 -88.33 -3.61
CA TYR A 448 -0.51 -87.34 -3.63
C TYR A 448 -0.84 -86.16 -4.54
N LEU A 449 -1.37 -86.43 -5.74
CA LEU A 449 -1.78 -85.40 -6.71
C LEU A 449 -2.95 -84.54 -6.17
N GLN A 450 -3.92 -85.16 -5.49
CA GLN A 450 -5.05 -84.43 -4.89
C GLN A 450 -4.56 -83.48 -3.80
N LYS A 451 -3.68 -83.94 -2.90
CA LYS A 451 -3.07 -83.11 -1.85
C LYS A 451 -2.22 -81.98 -2.42
N PHE A 452 -1.42 -82.28 -3.44
CA PHE A 452 -0.63 -81.27 -4.14
C PHE A 452 -1.50 -80.19 -4.78
N THR A 453 -2.59 -80.57 -5.44
CA THR A 453 -3.52 -79.61 -6.08
C THR A 453 -4.20 -78.70 -5.05
N ARG A 454 -4.59 -79.26 -3.89
CA ARG A 454 -5.16 -78.48 -2.77
C ARG A 454 -4.14 -77.49 -2.20
N LEU A 455 -2.92 -77.95 -1.96
CA LEU A 455 -1.83 -77.10 -1.49
C LEU A 455 -1.54 -75.96 -2.49
N LEU A 456 -1.38 -76.27 -3.77
CA LEU A 456 -1.06 -75.27 -4.80
C LEU A 456 -2.19 -74.23 -4.95
N ARG A 457 -3.44 -74.67 -4.86
CA ARG A 457 -4.59 -73.77 -4.86
C ARG A 457 -4.60 -72.86 -3.62
N GLY A 458 -4.37 -73.43 -2.44
CA GLY A 458 -4.29 -72.66 -1.19
C GLY A 458 -3.18 -71.60 -1.24
N VAL A 459 -1.99 -71.95 -1.72
CA VAL A 459 -0.87 -71.00 -1.89
C VAL A 459 -1.23 -69.87 -2.86
N LEU A 460 -1.87 -70.17 -4.00
CA LEU A 460 -2.26 -69.17 -5.01
C LEU A 460 -3.41 -68.27 -4.53
N GLU A 461 -4.40 -68.80 -3.83
CA GLU A 461 -5.52 -68.00 -3.30
C GLU A 461 -5.06 -67.14 -2.11
N ASN A 462 -4.24 -67.70 -1.21
CA ASN A 462 -3.73 -67.00 -0.03
C ASN A 462 -2.73 -65.89 -0.40
N SER A 463 -1.89 -66.10 -1.43
CA SER A 463 -0.90 -65.10 -1.89
C SER A 463 -1.50 -63.82 -2.49
N LEU A 464 -2.78 -63.85 -2.89
CA LEU A 464 -3.49 -62.67 -3.41
C LEU A 464 -4.12 -61.81 -2.31
N GLN A 465 -4.10 -62.28 -1.05
CA GLN A 465 -4.67 -61.59 0.10
C GLN A 465 -3.57 -61.00 0.98
N ASP A 466 -3.82 -59.82 1.55
CA ASP A 466 -2.88 -59.22 2.51
C ASP A 466 -2.83 -60.00 3.84
N TYR A 467 -3.93 -60.68 4.20
CA TYR A 467 -4.09 -61.49 5.41
C TYR A 467 -5.00 -62.71 5.13
N VAL A 468 -4.72 -63.84 5.76
CA VAL A 468 -5.50 -65.09 5.70
C VAL A 468 -5.84 -65.59 7.09
N GLN A 469 -6.96 -66.29 7.25
CA GLN A 469 -7.33 -66.88 8.54
C GLN A 469 -6.25 -67.85 8.99
N LEU A 470 -5.91 -67.83 10.28
CA LEU A 470 -4.89 -68.70 10.88
C LEU A 470 -5.18 -70.17 10.58
N GLU A 471 -6.44 -70.59 10.70
CA GLU A 471 -6.93 -71.91 10.32
C GLU A 471 -6.47 -72.30 8.90
N ASN A 472 -6.64 -71.41 7.91
CA ASN A 472 -6.26 -71.67 6.52
C ASN A 472 -4.74 -71.77 6.31
N GLU A 473 -3.94 -70.98 7.05
CA GLU A 473 -2.47 -71.10 7.03
C GLU A 473 -2.02 -72.45 7.61
N ILE A 474 -2.62 -72.88 8.73
CA ILE A 474 -2.29 -74.16 9.36
C ILE A 474 -2.73 -75.34 8.50
N LEU A 475 -3.94 -75.31 7.94
CA LEU A 475 -4.41 -76.33 7.00
C LEU A 475 -3.46 -76.46 5.79
N ALA A 476 -2.97 -75.34 5.25
CA ALA A 476 -2.00 -75.35 4.16
C ALA A 476 -0.64 -75.95 4.61
N LEU A 477 -0.18 -75.62 5.82
CA LEU A 477 1.05 -76.14 6.39
C LEU A 477 0.98 -77.66 6.65
N GLU A 478 -0.15 -78.14 7.17
CA GLU A 478 -0.41 -79.56 7.39
C GLU A 478 -0.47 -80.33 6.06
N GLU A 479 -1.16 -79.81 5.04
CA GLU A 479 -1.18 -80.44 3.73
C GLU A 479 0.22 -80.50 3.11
N TYR A 480 1.07 -79.48 3.33
CA TYR A 480 2.48 -79.51 2.95
C TYR A 480 3.26 -80.60 3.71
N LEU A 481 3.13 -80.67 5.04
CA LEU A 481 3.81 -81.67 5.87
C LEU A 481 3.40 -83.10 5.51
N LEU A 482 2.11 -83.35 5.30
CA LEU A 482 1.59 -84.64 4.84
C LEU A 482 2.14 -85.03 3.46
N LEU A 483 2.26 -84.06 2.55
CA LEU A 483 2.87 -84.27 1.23
C LEU A 483 4.35 -84.66 1.35
N GLN A 484 5.08 -84.05 2.29
CA GLN A 484 6.48 -84.37 2.57
C GLN A 484 6.62 -85.75 3.26
N GLN A 485 5.72 -86.12 4.17
CA GLN A 485 5.71 -87.47 4.77
C GLN A 485 5.47 -88.57 3.71
N LEU A 486 4.61 -88.31 2.73
CA LEU A 486 4.42 -89.22 1.60
C LEU A 486 5.68 -89.34 0.71
N ARG A 487 6.48 -88.26 0.61
CA ARG A 487 7.72 -88.23 -0.17
C ARG A 487 8.88 -88.91 0.57
N PHE A 488 8.91 -88.78 1.88
CA PHE A 488 9.95 -89.31 2.77
C PHE A 488 9.30 -90.17 3.87
N PRO A 489 8.87 -91.41 3.54
CA PRO A 489 8.19 -92.28 4.49
C PRO A 489 9.07 -92.55 5.72
N ASP A 490 8.48 -92.46 6.91
CA ASP A 490 9.11 -92.76 8.21
C ASP A 490 10.38 -91.92 8.54
N LYS A 491 10.64 -90.84 7.80
CA LYS A 491 11.83 -89.99 8.00
C LYS A 491 11.64 -88.93 9.05
N PHE A 492 10.42 -88.44 9.25
CA PHE A 492 10.13 -87.44 10.27
C PHE A 492 8.69 -87.53 10.76
N ASP A 493 8.46 -86.98 11.94
CA ASP A 493 7.13 -86.73 12.49
C ASP A 493 7.00 -85.25 12.89
N TYR A 494 5.78 -84.78 13.14
CA TYR A 494 5.55 -83.39 13.51
C TYR A 494 4.41 -83.23 14.53
N ASN A 495 4.43 -82.10 15.23
CA ASN A 495 3.34 -81.72 16.12
C ASN A 495 3.09 -80.21 16.05
N ILE A 496 1.82 -79.82 15.98
CA ILE A 496 1.40 -78.41 16.00
C ILE A 496 0.63 -78.18 17.31
N LYS A 497 1.16 -77.32 18.18
CA LYS A 497 0.59 -77.00 19.48
C LYS A 497 0.06 -75.57 19.50
N PHE A 498 -1.16 -75.42 20.01
CA PHE A 498 -1.78 -74.12 20.28
C PHE A 498 -1.81 -73.87 21.79
N VAL A 499 -1.26 -72.74 22.23
CA VAL A 499 -1.21 -72.35 23.64
C VAL A 499 -2.01 -71.07 23.83
N GLY A 500 -3.21 -71.22 24.37
CA GLY A 500 -4.12 -70.11 24.65
C GLY A 500 -4.82 -69.52 23.42
N ILE A 501 -4.70 -70.14 22.25
CA ILE A 501 -5.42 -69.81 20.99
C ILE A 501 -6.39 -70.95 20.71
N ASP A 502 -7.64 -70.66 20.35
CA ASP A 502 -8.49 -71.66 19.70
C ASP A 502 -8.35 -71.51 18.17
N ILE A 503 -8.21 -72.63 17.46
CA ILE A 503 -8.04 -72.60 15.99
C ILE A 503 -9.30 -72.07 15.28
N GLU A 504 -10.45 -72.16 15.96
CA GLU A 504 -11.75 -71.62 15.52
C GLU A 504 -11.88 -70.10 15.73
N ASP A 505 -10.93 -69.45 16.41
CA ASP A 505 -10.93 -68.00 16.56
C ASP A 505 -10.72 -67.33 15.18
N LEU A 506 -11.51 -66.28 14.89
CA LEU A 506 -11.37 -65.44 13.69
C LEU A 506 -10.11 -64.56 13.78
N VAL A 507 -8.95 -65.19 13.65
CA VAL A 507 -7.64 -64.53 13.65
C VAL A 507 -7.07 -64.58 12.25
N TYR A 508 -6.68 -63.42 11.72
CA TYR A 508 -6.02 -63.32 10.43
C TYR A 508 -4.54 -62.99 10.58
N ILE A 509 -3.69 -63.74 9.88
CA ILE A 509 -2.24 -63.55 9.82
C ILE A 509 -1.79 -63.30 8.37
N PRO A 510 -0.66 -62.62 8.15
CA PRO A 510 -0.06 -62.55 6.83
C PRO A 510 0.26 -63.97 6.32
N PRO A 511 -0.04 -64.29 5.06
CA PRO A 511 0.10 -65.63 4.52
C PRO A 511 1.58 -66.06 4.40
N MET A 512 1.83 -67.36 4.47
CA MET A 512 3.10 -68.02 4.20
C MET A 512 4.28 -67.59 5.10
N LEU A 513 4.00 -67.23 6.36
CA LEU A 513 5.05 -66.85 7.32
C LEU A 513 5.71 -68.06 7.98
N ILE A 514 4.96 -69.14 8.23
CA ILE A 514 5.45 -70.30 9.01
C ILE A 514 6.13 -71.32 8.10
N GLN A 515 5.50 -71.61 6.95
CA GLN A 515 5.91 -72.63 6.01
C GLN A 515 7.39 -72.60 5.60
N PRO A 516 8.02 -71.43 5.29
CA PRO A 516 9.41 -71.40 4.84
C PRO A 516 10.42 -71.92 5.87
N PHE A 517 10.11 -71.78 7.17
CA PHE A 517 10.99 -72.27 8.24
C PHE A 517 10.85 -73.77 8.42
N VAL A 518 9.63 -74.28 8.34
CA VAL A 518 9.34 -75.73 8.34
C VAL A 518 9.97 -76.41 7.12
N GLU A 519 9.88 -75.79 5.94
CA GLU A 519 10.55 -76.27 4.72
C GLU A 519 12.07 -76.39 4.92
N ASN A 520 12.71 -75.41 5.57
CA ASN A 520 14.14 -75.48 5.85
C ASN A 520 14.50 -76.65 6.79
N SER A 521 13.69 -76.92 7.83
CA SER A 521 13.92 -78.05 8.73
C SER A 521 13.86 -79.38 7.98
N LEU A 522 12.93 -79.54 7.03
CA LEU A 522 12.80 -80.78 6.24
C LEU A 522 13.88 -80.91 5.15
N GLU A 523 14.12 -79.86 4.35
CA GLU A 523 15.03 -79.93 3.21
C GLU A 523 16.51 -79.95 3.60
N HIS A 524 16.86 -79.21 4.66
CA HIS A 524 18.24 -79.05 5.11
C HIS A 524 18.52 -79.76 6.42
N GLY A 525 17.59 -79.69 7.39
CA GLY A 525 17.79 -80.28 8.71
C GLY A 525 17.75 -81.81 8.71
N PHE A 526 16.89 -82.42 7.90
CA PHE A 526 16.58 -83.87 7.98
C PHE A 526 17.18 -84.74 6.88
N LYS A 527 17.85 -84.15 5.89
CA LYS A 527 18.27 -84.83 4.66
C LYS A 527 19.12 -86.09 4.89
N ASP A 528 20.03 -86.05 5.87
CA ASP A 528 21.03 -87.11 6.14
C ASP A 528 20.96 -87.64 7.58
N LEU A 529 19.79 -87.59 8.23
CA LEU A 529 19.63 -88.10 9.59
C LEU A 529 19.71 -89.63 9.66
N SER A 530 20.44 -90.13 10.66
CA SER A 530 20.46 -91.55 11.05
C SER A 530 19.32 -91.94 12.00
N TYR A 531 18.51 -90.96 12.43
CA TYR A 531 17.34 -91.10 13.30
C TYR A 531 16.14 -90.39 12.69
N GLN A 532 14.96 -90.59 13.27
CA GLN A 532 13.73 -89.94 12.82
C GLN A 532 13.72 -88.45 13.21
N GLY A 533 13.53 -87.58 12.22
CA GLY A 533 13.36 -86.15 12.43
C GLY A 533 12.06 -85.83 13.18
N PHE A 534 12.03 -84.71 13.89
CA PHE A 534 10.85 -84.22 14.59
C PHE A 534 10.80 -82.69 14.51
N VAL A 535 9.66 -82.14 14.09
CA VAL A 535 9.39 -80.69 14.10
C VAL A 535 8.21 -80.40 15.02
N GLU A 536 8.42 -79.55 16.01
CA GLU A 536 7.35 -79.01 16.86
C GLU A 536 7.12 -77.54 16.51
N ILE A 537 5.87 -77.20 16.18
CA ILE A 537 5.43 -75.84 15.89
C ILE A 537 4.51 -75.41 17.03
N THR A 538 4.92 -74.42 17.81
CA THR A 538 4.12 -73.88 18.92
C THR A 538 3.66 -72.46 18.59
N LEU A 539 2.35 -72.25 18.62
CA LEU A 539 1.71 -70.96 18.45
C LEU A 539 1.09 -70.53 19.79
N SER A 540 1.52 -69.39 20.31
CA SER A 540 1.11 -68.89 21.62
C SER A 540 0.53 -67.48 21.56
N LEU A 541 -0.57 -67.24 22.28
CA LEU A 541 -1.11 -65.89 22.41
C LEU A 541 -0.20 -65.02 23.27
N ASN A 542 0.14 -63.85 22.75
CA ASN A 542 0.71 -62.78 23.56
C ASN A 542 -0.40 -61.78 23.96
N LEU A 543 -1.07 -62.04 25.08
CA LEU A 543 -2.01 -61.10 25.69
C LEU A 543 -1.25 -60.14 26.61
N LYS A 544 -1.27 -58.84 26.32
CA LYS A 544 -0.91 -57.85 27.33
C LYS A 544 -1.98 -57.86 28.43
N LYS A 545 -1.55 -57.96 29.69
CA LYS A 545 -2.45 -57.90 30.86
C LYS A 545 -3.39 -56.68 30.75
N GLY A 546 -4.68 -56.92 30.56
CA GLY A 546 -5.73 -55.90 30.51
C GLY A 546 -6.29 -55.57 29.12
N GLU A 547 -5.83 -56.21 28.04
CA GLU A 547 -6.38 -56.02 26.69
C GLU A 547 -7.20 -57.25 26.22
N HIS A 548 -8.38 -57.00 25.63
CA HIS A 548 -9.25 -58.04 25.05
C HIS A 548 -8.99 -58.32 23.56
N LYS A 549 -7.97 -57.69 22.96
CA LYS A 549 -7.64 -57.84 21.53
C LYS A 549 -6.29 -58.52 21.36
N ILE A 550 -6.26 -59.59 20.59
CA ILE A 550 -5.01 -60.26 20.20
C ILE A 550 -4.26 -59.31 19.27
N GLN A 551 -3.06 -58.87 19.65
CA GLN A 551 -2.20 -58.03 18.79
C GLN A 551 -1.13 -58.83 18.06
N TYR A 552 -0.64 -59.91 18.70
CA TYR A 552 0.41 -60.76 18.14
C TYR A 552 0.25 -62.22 18.56
N ILE A 553 0.76 -63.12 17.71
CA ILE A 553 1.00 -64.53 18.02
C ILE A 553 2.51 -64.77 18.05
N ASP A 554 3.03 -65.35 19.13
CA ASP A 554 4.42 -65.79 19.15
C ASP A 554 4.49 -67.22 18.59
N CYS A 555 5.28 -67.38 17.53
CA CYS A 555 5.52 -68.65 16.85
C CYS A 555 6.93 -69.14 17.17
N GLU A 556 7.02 -70.40 17.60
CA GLU A 556 8.27 -71.10 17.84
C GLU A 556 8.28 -72.41 17.06
N ILE A 557 9.34 -72.64 16.30
CA ILE A 557 9.54 -73.86 15.51
C ILE A 557 10.82 -74.51 16.03
N VAL A 558 10.69 -75.73 16.56
CA VAL A 558 11.80 -76.51 17.11
C VAL A 558 11.98 -77.76 16.28
N ASP A 559 13.18 -77.97 15.74
CA ASP A 559 13.54 -79.22 15.07
C ASP A 559 14.74 -79.91 15.71
N ASN A 560 14.80 -81.23 15.60
CA ASN A 560 15.92 -82.05 16.07
C ASN A 560 16.97 -82.33 14.99
N GLY A 561 17.09 -81.47 13.95
CA GLY A 561 18.00 -81.66 12.83
C GLY A 561 19.47 -81.40 13.17
N LEU A 562 20.38 -81.61 12.20
CA LEU A 562 21.83 -81.49 12.43
C LEU A 562 22.32 -80.11 12.89
N GLY A 563 21.49 -79.06 12.75
CA GLY A 563 21.83 -77.67 13.04
C GLY A 563 22.71 -77.02 11.97
N PHE A 564 22.95 -75.72 12.07
CA PHE A 564 23.83 -75.01 11.14
C PHE A 564 25.31 -75.26 11.49
N GLN A 565 26.14 -75.69 10.53
CA GLN A 565 27.60 -75.67 10.68
C GLN A 565 28.09 -74.20 10.69
N GLU A 566 29.06 -73.88 11.56
CA GLU A 566 29.50 -72.49 11.85
C GLU A 566 29.94 -71.66 10.61
N ASP A 567 30.21 -72.30 9.46
CA ASP A 567 30.56 -71.63 8.19
C ASP A 567 29.37 -71.07 7.37
N TYR A 568 28.13 -71.23 7.84
CA TYR A 568 26.94 -70.63 7.20
C TYR A 568 26.65 -69.17 7.63
N ASN A 569 27.58 -68.54 8.36
CA ASN A 569 27.46 -67.15 8.80
C ASN A 569 28.15 -66.18 7.83
N ASN A 570 27.43 -65.75 6.78
CA ASN A 570 27.23 -64.33 6.39
C ASN A 570 26.86 -64.06 4.93
N ASN A 571 26.94 -65.03 3.98
CA ASN A 571 26.77 -64.69 2.55
C ASN A 571 25.74 -65.48 1.72
N LYS A 572 24.92 -66.36 2.31
CA LYS A 572 23.81 -67.04 1.59
C LYS A 572 22.57 -67.29 2.46
N ARG A 573 22.00 -66.25 3.07
CA ARG A 573 20.61 -66.35 3.56
C ARG A 573 19.67 -66.29 2.36
N SER A 574 18.67 -67.17 2.29
CA SER A 574 17.72 -67.15 1.17
C SER A 574 16.99 -65.81 1.12
N THR A 575 16.71 -65.31 -0.10
CA THR A 575 16.00 -64.04 -0.30
C THR A 575 14.66 -64.04 0.44
N SER A 576 13.99 -65.20 0.50
CA SER A 576 12.75 -65.40 1.24
C SER A 576 12.92 -65.15 2.75
N PHE A 577 13.99 -65.64 3.37
CA PHE A 577 14.29 -65.37 4.79
C PHE A 577 14.46 -63.87 5.06
N GLN A 578 15.22 -63.16 4.22
CA GLN A 578 15.46 -61.72 4.39
C GLN A 578 14.17 -60.91 4.26
N LEU A 579 13.32 -61.24 3.29
CA LEU A 579 12.02 -60.60 3.09
C LEU A 579 11.09 -60.81 4.29
N ILE A 580 11.02 -62.04 4.82
CA ILE A 580 10.19 -62.36 5.99
C ILE A 580 10.73 -61.66 7.24
N ASN A 581 12.05 -61.67 7.45
CA ASN A 581 12.67 -60.99 8.58
C ASN A 581 12.45 -59.47 8.55
N ASP A 582 12.59 -58.83 7.38
CA ASP A 582 12.36 -57.40 7.22
C ASP A 582 10.88 -57.04 7.41
N PHE A 583 9.97 -57.89 6.91
CA PHE A 583 8.54 -57.75 7.12
C PHE A 583 8.18 -57.84 8.62
N ILE A 584 8.65 -58.89 9.32
CA ILE A 584 8.39 -59.08 10.75
C ILE A 584 8.99 -57.92 11.56
N LYS A 585 10.24 -57.53 11.29
CA LYS A 585 10.89 -56.41 11.97
C LYS A 585 10.16 -55.09 11.79
N LYS A 586 9.64 -54.82 10.59
CA LYS A 586 8.85 -53.61 10.31
C LYS A 586 7.47 -53.64 10.96
N SER A 587 6.87 -54.82 11.08
CA SER A 587 5.49 -54.99 11.56
C SER A 587 5.37 -55.14 13.07
N THR A 588 6.36 -55.76 13.73
CA THR A 588 6.34 -56.06 15.18
C THR A 588 7.47 -55.38 15.96
N GLY A 589 8.46 -54.81 15.27
CA GLY A 589 9.65 -54.22 15.89
C GLY A 589 10.70 -55.23 16.36
N LYS A 590 10.42 -56.53 16.31
CA LYS A 590 11.35 -57.61 16.67
C LYS A 590 11.83 -58.35 15.41
N ALA A 591 13.12 -58.68 15.35
CA ALA A 591 13.65 -59.53 14.29
C ALA A 591 13.45 -61.02 14.63
N ILE A 592 13.54 -61.89 13.63
CA ILE A 592 13.50 -63.34 13.83
C ILE A 592 14.74 -63.77 14.62
N GLN A 593 14.53 -64.63 15.62
CA GLN A 593 15.60 -65.21 16.41
C GLN A 593 15.81 -66.66 15.99
N ILE A 594 17.05 -67.02 15.68
CA ILE A 594 17.44 -68.40 15.37
C ILE A 594 18.51 -68.79 16.37
N ASN A 595 18.27 -69.88 17.09
CA ASN A 595 19.26 -70.52 17.96
C ASN A 595 19.44 -71.95 17.48
N SER A 596 20.63 -72.30 16.98
CA SER A 596 20.89 -73.63 16.43
C SER A 596 22.10 -74.23 17.13
N LYS A 597 21.90 -75.45 17.60
CA LYS A 597 22.88 -76.33 18.20
C LYS A 597 22.88 -77.65 17.42
N LYS A 598 23.92 -78.45 17.63
CA LYS A 598 23.96 -79.80 17.07
C LYS A 598 22.77 -80.60 17.61
N TYR A 599 21.90 -81.06 16.71
CA TYR A 599 20.67 -81.82 17.03
C TYR A 599 19.50 -81.01 17.59
N GLU A 600 19.54 -79.67 17.54
CA GLU A 600 18.43 -78.81 17.96
C GLU A 600 18.50 -77.45 17.26
N THR A 601 17.46 -77.08 16.50
CA THR A 601 17.31 -75.71 15.96
C THR A 601 15.97 -75.13 16.39
N ILE A 602 16.02 -73.92 16.96
CA ILE A 602 14.87 -73.16 17.42
C ILE A 602 14.78 -71.87 16.60
N VAL A 603 13.64 -71.65 15.97
CA VAL A 603 13.30 -70.42 15.25
C VAL A 603 12.09 -69.79 15.91
N SER A 604 12.26 -68.60 16.48
CA SER A 604 11.22 -67.89 17.21
C SER A 604 10.97 -66.50 16.59
N PHE A 605 9.70 -66.18 16.34
CA PHE A 605 9.29 -64.89 15.79
C PHE A 605 7.84 -64.52 16.17
N THR A 606 7.57 -63.21 16.19
CA THR A 606 6.26 -62.66 16.52
C THR A 606 5.50 -62.33 15.23
N ILE A 607 4.29 -62.87 15.08
CA ILE A 607 3.39 -62.69 13.94
C ILE A 607 2.38 -61.59 14.25
N PRO A 608 2.27 -60.53 13.43
CA PRO A 608 1.22 -59.52 13.57
C PRO A 608 -0.14 -60.14 13.19
N VAL A 609 -1.17 -59.90 14.01
CA VAL A 609 -2.52 -60.40 13.73
C VAL A 609 -3.49 -59.26 13.39
N LYS A 610 -4.57 -59.63 12.70
CA LYS A 610 -5.74 -58.78 12.46
C LYS A 610 -6.99 -59.57 12.88
N GLN A 611 -7.77 -59.01 13.82
CA GLN A 611 -9.08 -59.53 14.20
C GLN A 611 -10.18 -58.93 13.31
#